data_AF-A0A2V5ZNW4-F1
#
_entry.id   AF-A0A2V5ZNW4-F1
#
_cell.length_a   1.000
_cell.length_b   1.000
_cell.length_c   1.000
_cell.angle_alpha   90.00
_cell.angle_beta   90.00
_cell.angle_gamma   90.00
#
_symmetry.space_group_name_H-M   'P 1'
#
loop_
_entity.id
_entity.type
_entity.pdbx_description
1 polymer ?
#
loop_
_entity_poly.entity_id
_entity_poly.type
_entity_poly.pdbx_seq_one_letter_code
_entity_poly.pdbx_strand_id
1 'polypeptide(L)' 'GYSQHAGMVVVADGTDNSKRRLERVLTSDPGMGILRHADAGYARAIEFAAAHDIAIPMKPQPRD' A
#
# COMPACT_ATOMS: atom_id res chain seq x y z
N GLY A 1 -21.34 -8.40 -12.10
CA GLY A 1 -21.05 -6.98 -12.39
C GLY A 1 -21.42 -6.08 -11.22
N TYR A 2 -20.92 -6.36 -10.01
CA TYR A 2 -21.16 -5.54 -8.81
C TYR A 2 -19.85 -5.10 -8.12
N SER A 3 -18.70 -5.32 -8.77
CA SER A 3 -17.38 -5.00 -8.22
C SER A 3 -16.76 -3.83 -8.97
N GLN A 4 -15.98 -3.04 -8.24
CA GLN A 4 -15.02 -2.09 -8.80
C GLN A 4 -13.62 -2.52 -8.37
N HIS A 5 -12.67 -2.47 -9.29
CA HIS A 5 -11.27 -2.80 -9.04
C HIS A 5 -10.37 -1.95 -9.94
N ALA A 6 -9.11 -1.81 -9.56
CA ALA A 6 -8.10 -1.09 -10.33
C ALA A 6 -6.95 -2.04 -10.67
N GLY A 7 -6.22 -1.72 -11.75
CA GLY A 7 -4.99 -2.40 -12.14
C GLY A 7 -3.89 -1.38 -12.42
N MET A 8 -2.64 -1.78 -12.20
CA MET A 8 -1.46 -0.93 -12.39
C MET A 8 -0.39 -1.68 -13.19
N VAL A 9 0.28 -0.97 -14.10
CA VAL A 9 1.44 -1.47 -14.85
C VAL A 9 2.52 -0.37 -14.88
N VAL A 10 3.77 -0.76 -14.68
CA VAL A 10 4.95 0.09 -14.80
C VAL A 10 6.02 -0.63 -15.61
N VAL A 11 6.76 0.10 -16.44
CA VAL A 11 7.83 -0.47 -17.28
C VAL A 11 9.19 -0.15 -16.68
N ALA A 12 10.04 -1.18 -16.58
CA ALA A 12 11.45 -1.05 -16.25
C ALA A 12 12.28 -0.97 -17.55
N ASP A 13 12.48 0.25 -18.06
CA ASP A 13 13.20 0.51 -19.32
C ASP A 13 14.70 0.80 -19.13
N GLY A 14 15.21 0.73 -17.89
CA GLY A 14 16.61 0.97 -17.56
C GLY A 14 16.98 2.44 -17.33
N THR A 15 16.06 3.39 -17.51
CA THR A 15 16.30 4.82 -17.27
C THR A 15 16.21 5.21 -15.78
N ASP A 16 16.87 6.30 -15.38
CA ASP A 16 16.73 6.86 -14.02
C ASP A 16 15.30 7.29 -13.70
N ASN A 17 14.55 7.72 -14.72
CA ASN A 17 13.14 8.05 -14.58
C ASN A 17 12.29 6.81 -14.27
N SER A 18 12.51 5.68 -14.94
CA SER A 18 11.79 4.44 -14.62
C SER A 18 12.17 3.91 -13.25
N LYS A 19 13.44 3.99 -12.85
CA LYS A 19 13.88 3.67 -11.48
C LYS A 19 13.07 4.44 -10.42
N ARG A 20 12.94 5.76 -10.56
CA ARG A 20 12.16 6.60 -9.63
C ARG A 20 10.67 6.24 -9.61
N ARG A 21 10.10 5.87 -10.76
CA ARG A 21 8.69 5.44 -10.86
C ARG A 21 8.47 4.09 -10.22
N LEU A 22 9.37 3.12 -10.45
CA LEU A 22 9.34 1.78 -9.88
C LEU A 22 9.37 1.84 -8.36
N GLU A 23 10.34 2.57 -7.79
CA GLU A 23 10.45 2.73 -6.34
C GLU A 23 9.14 3.23 -5.73
N ARG A 24 8.52 4.25 -6.34
CA ARG A 24 7.27 4.81 -5.83
C ARG A 24 6.10 3.85 -5.97
N VAL A 25 5.88 3.29 -7.16
CA VAL A 25 4.67 2.50 -7.42
C VAL A 25 4.71 1.15 -6.72
N LEU A 26 5.88 0.51 -6.65
CA LEU A 26 6.05 -0.77 -5.97
C LEU A 26 6.03 -0.63 -4.44
N THR A 27 6.11 0.59 -3.91
CA THR A 27 5.80 0.88 -2.51
C THR A 27 4.34 1.26 -2.33
N SER A 28 3.79 2.16 -3.16
CA SER A 28 2.44 2.70 -2.95
C SER A 28 1.34 1.68 -3.24
N ASP A 29 1.46 0.87 -4.29
CA ASP A 29 0.42 -0.09 -4.69
C ASP A 29 0.15 -1.17 -3.61
N PRO A 30 1.16 -1.91 -3.11
CA PRO A 30 0.94 -2.80 -1.97
C PRO A 30 0.66 -2.04 -0.68
N GLY A 31 1.22 -0.83 -0.50
CA GLY A 31 0.94 0.03 0.64
C GLY A 31 -0.55 0.34 0.79
N MET A 32 -1.27 0.56 -0.31
CA MET A 32 -2.73 0.76 -0.29
C MET A 32 -3.48 -0.48 0.25
N GLY A 33 -2.97 -1.67 -0.03
CA GLY A 33 -3.49 -2.91 0.55
C GLY A 33 -3.36 -2.92 2.08
N ILE A 34 -2.18 -2.56 2.60
CA ILE A 34 -1.96 -2.48 4.05
C ILE A 34 -2.84 -1.41 4.68
N LEU A 35 -2.87 -0.20 4.12
CA LEU A 35 -3.70 0.90 4.62
C LEU A 35 -5.17 0.50 4.69
N ARG A 36 -5.70 -0.15 3.65
CA ARG A 36 -7.08 -0.62 3.60
C ARG A 36 -7.41 -1.63 4.70
N HIS A 37 -6.52 -2.58 4.97
CA HIS A 37 -6.75 -3.59 6.01
C HIS A 37 -6.54 -3.02 7.42
N ALA A 38 -5.58 -2.12 7.60
CA ALA A 38 -5.38 -1.42 8.86
C ALA A 38 -6.59 -0.56 9.23
N ASP A 39 -7.18 0.14 8.26
CA ASP A 39 -8.42 0.92 8.44
C ASP A 39 -9.63 0.03 8.79
N ALA A 40 -9.74 -1.15 8.16
CA ALA A 40 -10.76 -2.14 8.50
C ALA A 40 -10.59 -2.69 9.93
N GLY A 41 -9.38 -2.60 10.51
CA GLY A 41 -9.08 -2.97 11.89
C GLY A 41 -8.36 -4.29 12.05
N TYR A 42 -7.71 -4.83 11.02
CA TYR A 42 -6.91 -6.05 11.14
C TYR A 42 -5.62 -5.79 11.91
N ALA A 43 -5.44 -6.41 13.08
CA ALA A 43 -4.28 -6.22 13.95
C ALA A 43 -2.95 -6.44 13.19
N ARG A 44 -2.87 -7.50 12.39
CA ARG A 44 -1.68 -7.83 11.60
C ARG A 44 -1.29 -6.72 10.61
N ALA A 45 -2.26 -6.02 10.02
CA ALA A 45 -1.99 -4.93 9.09
C ALA A 45 -1.52 -3.66 9.83
N ILE A 46 -2.07 -3.40 11.01
CA ILE A 46 -1.64 -2.30 11.89
C ILE A 46 -0.19 -2.52 12.34
N GLU A 47 0.14 -3.73 12.78
CA GLU A 47 1.50 -4.12 13.16
C GLU A 47 2.48 -4.00 12.00
N PHE A 48 2.11 -4.49 10.81
CA PHE A 48 2.93 -4.37 9.62
C PHE A 48 3.18 -2.90 9.24
N ALA A 49 2.14 -2.06 9.30
CA ALA A 49 2.27 -0.63 9.02
C ALA A 49 3.25 0.05 9.99
N ALA A 50 3.20 -0.28 11.28
CA ALA A 50 4.12 0.24 12.28
C ALA A 50 5.56 -0.26 12.07
N ALA A 51 5.76 -1.52 11.70
CA ALA A 51 7.08 -2.11 11.49
C ALA A 51 7.79 -1.59 10.22
N HIS A 52 7.03 -1.08 9.26
CA HIS A 52 7.53 -0.62 7.95
C HIS A 52 7.34 0.88 7.71
N ASP A 53 7.11 1.67 8.77
CA ASP A 53 6.97 3.13 8.73
C ASP A 53 5.91 3.63 7.71
N ILE A 54 4.83 2.88 7.55
CA ILE A 54 3.72 3.28 6.68
C ILE A 54 2.90 4.35 7.40
N ALA A 55 2.85 5.55 6.83
CA ALA A 55 2.14 6.68 7.40
C ALA A 55 0.61 6.46 7.38
N ILE A 56 -0.01 6.41 8.57
CA ILE A 56 -1.47 6.39 8.74
C ILE A 56 -1.89 7.64 9.53
N PRO A 57 -2.54 8.63 8.89
CA PRO A 57 -2.93 9.87 9.57
C PRO A 57 -3.95 9.67 10.69
N MET A 58 -4.85 8.70 10.53
CA MET A 58 -5.85 8.33 11.53
C MET A 58 -5.29 7.23 12.42
N LYS A 59 -5.60 7.25 13.73
CA LYS A 59 -5.16 6.18 14.64
C LYS A 59 -6.00 4.92 14.39
N PRO A 60 -5.43 3.83 13.83
CA PRO A 60 -6.18 2.60 13.62
C PRO A 60 -6.39 1.87 14.96
N GLN A 61 -7.44 1.04 15.03
CA GLN A 61 -7.76 0.24 16.21
C GLN A 61 -8.02 -1.20 15.78
N PRO A 62 -7.41 -2.20 16.44
CA PRO A 62 -7.71 -3.61 16.20
C PRO A 62 -9.19 -3.92 16.46
N ARG A 63 -9.79 -4.74 15.59
CA ARG A 63 -11.20 -5.17 15.68
C ARG A 63 -11.39 -6.68 15.47
N ASP A 64 -10.30 -7.40 15.22
CA ASP A 64 -10.21 -8.84 15.13
C ASP A 64 -9.75 -9.51 16.44
#